data_AF-A0A9P5E4X4-F1
#
_entry.id   AF-A0A9P5E4X4-F1
#
_cell.length_a   1.000
_cell.length_b   1.000
_cell.length_c   1.000
_cell.angle_alpha   90.00
_cell.angle_beta   90.00
_cell.angle_gamma   90.00
#
_symmetry.space_group_name_H-M   'P 1'
#
loop_
_entity.id
_entity.type
_entity.pdbx_description
1 polymer ?
#
loop_
_entity_poly.entity_id
_entity_poly.type
_entity_poly.pdbx_seq_one_letter_code
_entity_poly.pdbx_strand_id
1 'polypeptide(L)'
;MWAEGEDVSLLSAVINVARTGDPETRGRMEMLTNVSDTLRIQAQKVIVAIPPKLAGRIVFRPPLPTAHDQLCQRAPMGSIGKVIAIYKTPLWRDQGLNGEVSSPEETNEMRRLDDAPEEEILVAVTEDFVIYFGPKAREVQSWALQM
;
A
#
# COMPACT_ATOMS: atom_id res chain seq x y z
N MET A 1 1.01 20.38 -27.14
CA MET A 1 2.05 19.35 -26.97
C MET A 1 2.57 19.54 -25.55
N TRP A 2 2.20 18.68 -24.62
CA TRP A 2 2.55 18.80 -23.20
C TRP A 2 3.84 18.01 -23.00
N ALA A 3 4.82 18.55 -22.29
CA ALA A 3 6.07 17.85 -22.03
C ALA A 3 5.79 16.71 -21.03
N GLU A 4 6.24 15.49 -21.34
CA GLU A 4 6.08 14.33 -20.45
C GLU A 4 6.76 14.62 -19.09
N GLY A 5 5.97 14.57 -18.01
CA GLY A 5 6.47 14.64 -16.63
C GLY A 5 6.07 15.87 -15.81
N GLU A 6 5.48 16.92 -16.41
CA GLU A 6 5.05 18.13 -15.67
C GLU A 6 3.67 17.97 -14.97
N ASP A 7 2.91 16.92 -15.29
CA ASP A 7 1.55 16.69 -14.77
C ASP A 7 1.50 15.91 -13.45
N VAL A 8 2.66 15.52 -12.90
CA VAL A 8 2.76 14.72 -11.67
C VAL A 8 3.50 15.50 -10.59
N SER A 9 2.81 15.77 -9.48
CA SER A 9 3.42 16.38 -8.30
C SER A 9 3.60 15.35 -7.19
N LEU A 10 4.86 15.01 -6.88
CA LEU A 10 5.22 14.12 -5.78
C LEU A 10 5.22 14.86 -4.45
N LEU A 11 5.18 14.10 -3.35
CA LEU A 11 5.19 14.61 -1.96
C LEU A 11 4.07 15.61 -1.63
N SER A 12 3.06 15.71 -2.51
CA SER A 12 1.97 16.68 -2.45
C SER A 12 0.69 16.06 -1.93
N ALA A 13 0.70 15.64 -0.66
CA ALA A 13 -0.48 15.06 -0.02
C ALA A 13 -1.63 16.07 0.00
N VAL A 14 -2.75 15.75 -0.67
CA VAL A 14 -3.96 16.58 -0.67
C VAL A 14 -4.66 16.44 0.68
N ILE A 15 -4.90 17.57 1.33
CA ILE A 15 -5.55 17.65 2.65
C ILE A 15 -6.95 18.26 2.58
N ASN A 16 -7.23 19.02 1.51
CA ASN A 16 -8.52 19.66 1.32
C ASN A 16 -8.97 19.59 -0.14
N VAL A 17 -10.27 19.36 -0.34
CA VAL A 17 -10.94 19.50 -1.62
C VAL A 17 -12.19 20.36 -1.41
N ALA A 18 -12.25 21.52 -2.06
CA ALA A 18 -13.36 22.45 -1.95
C ALA A 18 -14.00 22.71 -3.31
N ARG A 19 -15.32 22.85 -3.35
CA ARG A 19 -16.02 23.47 -4.48
C ARG A 19 -16.06 24.98 -4.26
N THR A 20 -15.54 25.75 -5.21
CA THR A 20 -15.51 27.21 -5.22
C THR A 20 -16.41 27.76 -6.34
N GLY A 21 -17.02 28.93 -6.12
CA GLY A 21 -17.93 29.57 -7.08
C GLY A 21 -19.41 29.46 -6.70
N ASP A 22 -20.28 29.94 -7.59
CA ASP A 22 -21.74 30.01 -7.39
C ASP A 22 -22.36 28.60 -7.31
N PRO A 23 -23.16 28.28 -6.26
CA PRO A 23 -23.91 27.02 -6.15
C PRO A 23 -24.81 26.67 -7.33
N GLU A 24 -25.31 27.66 -8.08
CA GLU A 24 -26.18 27.45 -9.25
C GLU A 24 -25.41 27.09 -10.51
N THR A 25 -24.09 27.30 -10.51
CA THR A 25 -23.18 26.87 -11.58
C THR A 25 -22.44 25.59 -11.16
N ARG A 26 -21.81 24.89 -12.11
CA ARG A 26 -21.05 23.67 -11.79
C ARG A 26 -19.84 23.93 -10.86
N GLY A 27 -19.48 25.18 -10.56
CA GLY A 27 -18.35 25.58 -9.72
C GLY A 27 -16.99 25.12 -10.27
N ARG A 28 -15.90 25.58 -9.66
CA ARG A 28 -14.57 24.97 -9.82
C ARG A 28 -14.23 24.15 -8.58
N MET A 29 -13.36 23.17 -8.74
CA MET A 29 -12.78 22.44 -7.62
C MET A 29 -11.44 23.06 -7.28
N GLU A 30 -11.15 23.23 -6.00
CA GLU A 30 -9.86 23.66 -5.48
C GLU A 30 -9.30 22.56 -4.56
N MET A 31 -8.02 22.27 -4.70
CA MET A 31 -7.30 21.31 -3.86
C MET A 31 -6.15 22.02 -3.14
N LEU A 32 -5.95 21.70 -1.86
CA LEU A 32 -4.83 22.17 -1.05
C LEU A 32 -3.95 20.98 -0.63
N THR A 33 -2.63 21.16 -0.69
CA THR A 33 -1.65 20.15 -0.27
C THR A 33 -0.93 20.52 1.03
N ASN A 34 -0.35 19.54 1.72
CA ASN A 34 0.36 19.71 3.00
C ASN A 34 1.85 20.16 2.87
N VAL A 35 2.28 20.58 1.68
CA VAL A 35 3.70 20.95 1.46
C VAL A 35 3.97 22.35 2.02
N SER A 36 5.22 22.64 2.41
CA SER A 36 5.67 23.94 2.94
C SER A 36 5.21 25.15 2.11
N ASP A 37 5.03 24.96 0.80
CA ASP A 37 4.56 25.98 -0.14
C ASP A 37 3.10 25.81 -0.58
N THR A 38 2.24 25.17 0.26
CA THR A 38 0.79 24.94 0.08
C THR A 38 0.33 25.10 -1.37
N LEU A 39 0.53 24.07 -2.19
CA LEU A 39 0.14 24.12 -3.59
C LEU A 39 -1.38 24.18 -3.69
N ARG A 40 -1.89 25.21 -4.39
CA ARG A 40 -3.31 25.37 -4.69
C ARG A 40 -3.55 25.01 -6.15
N ILE A 41 -4.39 24.01 -6.37
CA ILE A 41 -4.72 23.55 -7.73
C ILE A 41 -6.21 23.77 -7.98
N GLN A 42 -6.54 24.41 -9.09
CA GLN A 42 -7.92 24.55 -9.56
C GLN A 42 -8.20 23.61 -10.74
N ALA A 43 -9.34 22.93 -10.70
CA ALA A 43 -9.76 22.01 -11.75
C ALA A 43 -11.28 22.05 -11.95
N GLN A 44 -11.77 21.52 -13.08
CA GLN A 44 -13.22 21.35 -13.28
C GLN A 44 -13.79 20.16 -12.50
N LYS A 45 -12.96 19.14 -12.26
CA LYS A 45 -13.30 17.91 -11.56
C LYS A 45 -12.08 17.40 -10.78
N VAL A 46 -12.33 16.62 -9.74
CA VAL A 46 -11.31 15.92 -8.95
C VAL A 46 -11.68 14.45 -8.89
N ILE A 47 -10.69 13.57 -9.10
CA ILE A 47 -10.83 12.13 -8.93
C ILE A 47 -9.97 11.74 -7.73
N VAL A 48 -10.60 11.17 -6.70
CA VAL A 48 -9.89 10.64 -5.53
C VAL A 48 -9.63 9.16 -5.76
N ALA A 49 -8.40 8.85 -6.17
CA ALA A 49 -7.97 7.49 -6.55
C ALA A 49 -7.09 6.83 -5.48
N ILE A 50 -7.49 6.96 -4.20
CA ILE A 50 -6.80 6.37 -3.04
C ILE A 50 -7.77 5.48 -2.24
N PRO A 51 -7.27 4.53 -1.42
CA PRO A 51 -8.12 3.70 -0.57
C PRO A 51 -9.09 4.52 0.30
N PRO A 52 -10.33 4.04 0.56
CA PRO A 52 -11.33 4.78 1.34
C PRO A 52 -10.82 5.24 2.72
N LYS A 53 -10.04 4.41 3.41
CA LYS A 53 -9.41 4.75 4.70
C LYS A 53 -8.52 6.00 4.62
N LEU A 54 -7.82 6.21 3.50
CA LEU A 54 -7.00 7.40 3.28
C LEU A 54 -7.84 8.58 2.77
N ALA A 55 -8.84 8.32 1.93
CA ALA A 55 -9.79 9.34 1.47
C ALA A 55 -10.53 10.02 2.63
N GLY A 56 -10.86 9.29 3.69
CA GLY A 56 -11.45 9.83 4.92
C GLY A 56 -10.58 10.83 5.68
N ARG A 57 -9.30 10.98 5.34
CA ARG A 57 -8.40 12.01 5.93
C ARG A 57 -8.47 13.35 5.18
N ILE A 58 -9.10 13.38 4.01
CA ILE A 58 -9.28 14.61 3.22
C ILE A 58 -10.51 15.35 3.73
N VAL A 59 -10.38 16.65 3.98
CA VAL A 59 -11.52 17.50 4.33
C VAL A 59 -12.23 17.94 3.04
N PHE A 60 -13.49 17.55 2.87
CA PHE A 60 -14.33 17.96 1.75
C PHE A 60 -15.20 19.17 2.10
N ARG A 61 -15.28 20.16 1.20
CA ARG A 61 -16.18 21.32 1.33
C ARG A 61 -17.01 21.51 0.05
N PRO A 62 -18.35 21.41 0.10
CA PRO A 62 -19.15 21.00 1.25
C PRO A 62 -18.83 19.56 1.69
N PRO A 63 -19.20 19.18 2.93
CA PRO A 63 -19.04 17.79 3.39
C PRO A 63 -19.71 16.81 2.44
N LEU A 64 -19.11 15.62 2.29
CA LEU A 64 -19.72 14.52 1.54
C LEU A 64 -20.88 13.91 2.33
N PRO A 65 -21.78 13.14 1.69
CA PRO A 65 -22.87 12.46 2.39
C PRO A 65 -22.37 11.52 3.49
N THR A 66 -23.11 11.39 4.58
CA THR A 66 -22.75 10.55 5.74
C THR A 66 -22.37 9.10 5.39
N ALA A 67 -22.99 8.53 4.34
CA ALA A 67 -22.66 7.18 3.87
C ALA A 67 -21.19 7.05 3.43
N HIS A 68 -20.60 8.12 2.87
CA HIS A 68 -19.19 8.16 2.50
C HIS A 68 -18.29 8.11 3.73
N ASP A 69 -18.60 8.88 4.78
CA ASP A 69 -17.83 8.88 6.03
C ASP A 69 -17.88 7.50 6.71
N GLN A 70 -19.06 6.87 6.73
CA GLN A 70 -19.22 5.52 7.26
C GLN A 70 -18.40 4.49 6.50
N LEU A 71 -18.35 4.57 5.17
CA LEU A 71 -17.51 3.70 4.34
C LEU A 71 -16.03 3.87 4.68
N CYS A 72 -15.56 5.12 4.76
CA CYS A 72 -14.15 5.41 5.05
C CYS A 72 -13.71 4.90 6.43
N GLN A 73 -14.63 4.86 7.41
CA GLN A 73 -14.37 4.33 8.75
C GLN A 73 -14.42 2.80 8.85
N ARG A 74 -15.15 2.12 7.96
CA ARG A 74 -15.43 0.67 8.04
C ARG A 74 -14.69 -0.17 6.98
N ALA A 75 -13.75 0.43 6.26
CA ALA A 75 -12.92 -0.25 5.28
C ALA A 75 -11.45 -0.34 5.77
N PRO A 76 -11.14 -1.19 6.78
CA PRO A 76 -9.77 -1.39 7.21
C PRO A 76 -8.93 -2.02 6.08
N MET A 77 -7.64 -1.67 6.04
CA MET A 77 -6.67 -2.39 5.21
C MET A 77 -6.24 -3.66 5.96
N GLY A 78 -6.00 -4.74 5.22
CA GLY A 78 -5.42 -5.96 5.81
C GLY A 78 -3.98 -5.74 6.26
N SER A 79 -3.48 -6.65 7.09
CA SER A 79 -2.04 -6.79 7.40
C SER A 79 -1.40 -7.70 6.36
N ILE A 80 -0.21 -7.35 5.88
CA ILE A 80 0.58 -8.21 4.99
C ILE A 80 2.06 -8.01 5.27
N GLY A 81 2.75 -9.09 5.62
CA GLY A 81 4.21 -9.13 5.65
C GLY A 81 4.75 -9.56 4.29
N LYS A 82 5.80 -8.90 3.79
CA LYS A 82 6.49 -9.29 2.57
C LYS A 82 7.95 -9.60 2.87
N VAL A 83 8.29 -10.88 2.74
CA VAL A 83 9.65 -11.38 2.95
C VAL A 83 10.21 -11.88 1.63
N ILE A 84 11.39 -11.43 1.25
CA ILE A 84 12.09 -11.84 0.03
C ILE A 84 13.45 -12.41 0.42
N ALA A 85 13.62 -13.72 0.25
CA ALA A 85 14.93 -14.36 0.32
C ALA A 85 15.61 -14.34 -1.05
N ILE A 86 16.87 -13.92 -1.08
CA ILE A 86 17.67 -13.89 -2.31
C ILE A 86 18.68 -15.03 -2.25
N TYR A 87 18.67 -15.88 -3.27
CA TYR A 87 19.59 -17.01 -3.43
C TYR A 87 20.47 -16.83 -4.67
N LYS A 88 21.64 -17.48 -4.68
CA LYS A 88 22.54 -17.49 -5.84
C LYS A 88 21.90 -18.14 -7.07
N THR A 89 21.12 -19.18 -6.85
CA THR A 89 20.45 -19.98 -7.88
C THR A 89 19.03 -20.33 -7.42
N PRO A 90 18.08 -20.52 -8.34
CA PRO A 90 16.71 -20.93 -7.99
C PRO A 90 16.67 -22.40 -7.58
N LEU A 91 17.01 -22.67 -6.32
CA LEU A 91 17.23 -24.02 -5.75
C LEU A 91 16.05 -24.98 -5.92
N TRP A 92 14.82 -24.47 -6.05
CA TRP A 92 13.62 -25.26 -6.28
C TRP A 92 13.60 -25.90 -7.68
N ARG A 93 14.31 -25.33 -8.66
CA ARG A 93 14.40 -25.89 -10.02
C ARG A 93 15.18 -27.19 -10.08
N ASP A 94 16.16 -27.39 -9.19
CA ASP A 94 16.90 -28.65 -9.08
C ASP A 94 15.96 -29.82 -8.72
N GLN A 95 14.78 -29.52 -8.16
CA GLN A 95 13.73 -30.48 -7.78
C GLN A 95 12.57 -30.52 -8.78
N GLY A 96 12.66 -29.82 -9.91
CA GLY A 96 11.58 -29.74 -10.90
C GLY A 96 10.38 -28.88 -10.47
N LEU A 97 10.53 -28.04 -9.43
CA LEU A 97 9.46 -27.18 -8.90
C LEU A 97 9.49 -25.78 -9.55
N ASN A 98 8.36 -25.05 -9.44
CA ASN A 98 8.21 -23.69 -9.97
C ASN A 98 8.48 -22.59 -8.92
N GLY A 99 8.56 -22.92 -7.63
CA GLY A 99 8.80 -21.99 -6.52
C GLY A 99 7.53 -21.47 -5.85
N GLU A 100 6.36 -22.00 -6.20
CA GLU A 100 5.09 -21.66 -5.54
C GLU A 100 4.80 -22.63 -4.40
N VAL A 101 4.40 -22.08 -3.25
CA VAL A 101 3.92 -22.84 -2.09
C VAL A 101 2.61 -22.18 -1.63
N SER A 102 1.62 -22.99 -1.32
CA SER A 102 0.36 -22.55 -0.72
C SER A 102 0.08 -23.43 0.50
N SER A 103 0.10 -22.83 1.69
CA SER A 103 -0.13 -23.53 2.95
C SER A 103 -1.26 -22.86 3.75
N PRO A 104 -2.43 -23.51 3.88
CA PRO A 104 -3.54 -22.99 4.68
C PRO A 104 -3.24 -22.96 6.18
N GLU A 105 -2.42 -23.88 6.66
CA GLU A 105 -2.13 -24.08 8.08
C GLU A 105 -1.20 -22.97 8.61
N GLU A 106 -0.22 -22.57 7.81
CA GLU A 106 0.66 -21.42 8.09
C GLU A 106 -0.10 -20.11 8.13
N THR A 107 -1.18 -19.95 7.36
CA THR A 107 -1.92 -18.68 7.29
C THR A 107 -2.46 -18.24 8.66
N ASN A 108 -2.88 -19.18 9.52
CA ASN A 108 -3.35 -18.85 10.86
C ASN A 108 -2.20 -18.62 11.85
N GLU A 109 -1.10 -19.37 11.71
CA GLU A 109 0.08 -19.24 12.57
C GLU A 109 0.87 -17.96 12.28
N MET A 110 0.87 -17.48 11.04
CA MET A 110 1.58 -16.26 10.62
C MET A 110 1.05 -15.00 11.31
N ARG A 111 -0.18 -15.01 11.85
CA ARG A 111 -0.68 -13.90 12.67
C ARG A 111 0.15 -13.65 13.92
N ARG A 112 0.85 -14.66 14.44
CA ARG A 112 1.77 -14.49 15.57
C ARG A 112 2.96 -13.58 15.24
N LEU A 113 3.24 -13.40 13.94
CA LEU A 113 4.35 -12.62 13.43
C LEU A 113 3.99 -11.15 13.15
N ASP A 114 2.71 -10.75 13.25
CA ASP A 114 2.26 -9.37 12.95
C ASP A 114 3.04 -8.32 13.77
N ASP A 115 3.38 -8.64 15.01
CA ASP A 115 4.11 -7.76 15.94
C ASP A 115 5.49 -8.33 16.35
N ALA A 116 5.97 -9.37 15.66
CA ALA A 116 7.23 -10.02 15.98
C ALA A 116 8.45 -9.20 15.52
N PRO A 117 9.60 -9.30 16.21
CA PRO A 117 10.84 -8.70 15.72
C PRO A 117 11.27 -9.35 14.40
N GLU A 118 11.97 -8.57 13.56
CA GLU A 118 12.42 -9.00 12.24
C GLU A 118 13.19 -10.33 12.29
N GLU A 119 14.06 -10.52 13.29
CA GLU A 119 14.84 -11.75 13.43
C GLU A 119 13.95 -12.98 13.61
N GLU A 120 12.84 -12.87 14.34
CA GLU A 120 11.91 -13.99 14.55
C GLU A 120 11.14 -14.32 13.25
N ILE A 121 10.75 -13.30 12.49
CA ILE A 121 10.09 -13.47 11.20
C ILE A 121 11.02 -14.19 10.23
N LEU A 122 12.28 -13.76 10.13
CA LEU A 122 13.25 -14.37 9.22
C LEU A 122 13.57 -15.81 9.61
N VAL A 123 13.64 -16.14 10.90
CA VAL A 123 13.81 -17.52 11.37
C VAL A 123 12.60 -18.38 10.96
N ALA A 124 11.37 -17.90 11.20
CA ALA A 124 10.17 -18.63 10.83
C ALA A 124 10.09 -18.90 9.33
N VAL A 125 10.28 -17.87 8.49
CA VAL A 125 10.25 -17.99 7.03
C VAL A 125 11.37 -18.89 6.50
N THR A 126 12.55 -18.87 7.13
CA THR A 126 13.64 -19.78 6.76
C THR A 126 13.27 -21.23 7.00
N GLU A 127 12.66 -21.54 8.15
CA GLU A 127 12.25 -22.91 8.45
C GLU A 127 11.15 -23.39 7.49
N ASP A 128 10.19 -22.54 7.13
CA ASP A 128 9.20 -22.87 6.09
C ASP A 128 9.88 -23.16 4.75
N PHE A 129 10.81 -22.30 4.31
CA PHE A 129 11.52 -22.52 3.06
C PHE A 129 12.35 -23.81 3.08
N VAL A 130 12.90 -24.19 4.23
CA VAL A 130 13.59 -25.47 4.40
C VAL A 130 12.61 -26.64 4.33
N ILE A 131 11.43 -26.52 4.93
CA ILE A 131 10.38 -27.54 4.86
C ILE A 131 9.99 -27.80 3.41
N TYR A 132 9.82 -26.74 2.60
CA TYR A 132 9.33 -26.87 1.23
C TYR A 132 10.39 -27.12 0.18
N PHE A 133 11.57 -26.51 0.32
CA PHE A 133 12.61 -26.54 -0.70
C PHE A 133 13.90 -27.23 -0.24
N GLY A 134 13.92 -27.76 0.98
CA GLY A 134 15.02 -28.54 1.54
C GLY A 134 16.16 -27.70 2.14
N PRO A 135 17.21 -28.36 2.67
CA PRO A 135 18.23 -27.72 3.51
C PRO A 135 18.98 -26.55 2.86
N LYS A 136 19.13 -26.55 1.52
CA LYS A 136 19.77 -25.47 0.77
C LYS A 136 19.05 -24.12 0.93
N ALA A 137 17.77 -24.12 1.31
CA ALA A 137 17.01 -22.91 1.59
C ALA A 137 17.56 -22.09 2.78
N ARG A 138 18.44 -22.66 3.62
CA ARG A 138 19.15 -21.88 4.64
C ARG A 138 20.23 -20.97 4.07
N GLU A 139 20.68 -21.22 2.83
CA GLU A 139 21.79 -20.50 2.20
C GLU A 139 21.34 -19.17 1.57
N VAL A 140 20.60 -18.37 2.33
CA VAL A 140 20.12 -17.06 1.89
C VAL A 140 21.29 -16.07 1.82
N GLN A 141 21.46 -15.42 0.67
CA GLN A 141 22.52 -14.42 0.48
C GLN A 141 22.17 -13.08 1.12
N SER A 142 20.91 -12.68 1.01
CA SER A 142 20.38 -11.45 1.60
C SER A 142 18.87 -11.50 1.69
N TRP A 143 18.34 -10.72 2.62
CA TRP A 143 16.90 -10.54 2.82
C TRP A 143 16.45 -9.15 2.40
N ALA A 144 15.22 -9.05 1.92
CA ALA A 144 14.47 -7.80 1.91
C ALA A 144 13.14 -8.04 2.63
N LEU A 145 12.95 -7.34 3.76
CA LEU A 145 11.74 -7.39 4.56
C LEU A 145 10.97 -6.08 4.43
N GLN A 146 9.66 -6.18 4.26
CA GLN A 146 8.73 -5.07 4.34
C GLN A 146 7.51 -5.50 5.17
N MET A 147 7.31 -4.83 6.31
CA MET A 147 6.15 -4.96 7.19
C MET A 147 5.17 -3.81 6.97
#